data_AF-A0A7Y7H9T2-F1
#
_entry.id   AF-A0A7Y7H9T2-F1
#
_cell.length_a   1.000
_cell.length_b   1.000
_cell.length_c   1.000
_cell.angle_alpha   90.00
_cell.angle_beta   90.00
_cell.angle_gamma   90.00
#
_symmetry.space_group_name_H-M   'P 1'
#
loop_
_entity.id
_entity.type
_entity.pdbx_description
1 polymer ?
#
loop_
_entity_poly.entity_id
_entity_poly.type
_entity_poly.pdbx_seq_one_letter_code
_entity_poly.pdbx_strand_id
1 'polypeptide(L)'
;MKKLLICLLFFAGTAVAQVPLAASYFKEVAAAAQKQQLWKVPLYGPMLFVDQQSRLTYANMPDSAGILKSDSGIYVGSLPKDVMVANTSIQWGGRSWSVLLWPLPEGRNERVNLLLHESFHRIQEQTGFPAKSPTADHLSTMEGRIYFFWSCKHLKRRCRNRSIAGKQTWLML
;
A
#
# COMPACT_ATOMS: atom_id res chain seq x y z
N MET A 1 -36.98 -13.80 -39.43
CA MET A 1 -36.30 -13.03 -38.36
C MET A 1 -34.83 -13.44 -38.34
N LYS A 2 -33.94 -12.59 -38.87
CA LYS A 2 -32.50 -12.88 -39.02
C LYS A 2 -31.81 -12.73 -37.67
N LYS A 3 -31.16 -13.79 -37.18
CA LYS A 3 -30.39 -13.79 -35.93
C LYS A 3 -29.10 -12.98 -36.14
N LEU A 4 -28.97 -11.89 -35.41
CA LEU A 4 -27.78 -11.04 -35.37
C LEU A 4 -26.73 -11.70 -34.47
N LEU A 5 -25.64 -12.20 -35.07
CA LEU A 5 -24.50 -12.76 -34.35
C LEU A 5 -23.57 -11.60 -33.99
N ILE A 6 -23.62 -11.13 -32.73
CA ILE A 6 -22.67 -10.13 -32.22
C ILE A 6 -21.40 -10.88 -31.81
N CYS A 7 -20.34 -10.65 -32.58
CA CYS A 7 -19.00 -11.15 -32.31
C CYS A 7 -18.36 -10.25 -31.22
N LEU A 8 -18.25 -10.75 -30.00
CA LEU A 8 -17.51 -10.09 -28.91
C LEU A 8 -16.01 -10.25 -29.18
N LEU A 9 -15.37 -9.16 -29.59
CA LEU A 9 -13.92 -9.06 -29.67
C LEU A 9 -13.34 -9.04 -28.24
N PHE A 10 -12.71 -10.15 -27.83
CA PHE A 10 -11.88 -10.21 -26.63
C PHE A 10 -10.60 -9.39 -26.86
N PHE A 11 -10.44 -8.27 -26.16
CA PHE A 11 -9.17 -7.57 -26.06
C PHE A 11 -8.22 -8.36 -25.14
N ALA A 12 -7.40 -9.25 -25.72
CA ALA A 12 -6.31 -9.95 -25.02
C ALA A 12 -5.01 -9.11 -24.98
N GLY A 13 -5.14 -7.80 -24.74
CA GLY A 13 -4.04 -6.84 -24.80
C GLY A 13 -3.77 -6.16 -23.46
N THR A 14 -3.55 -6.91 -22.38
CA THR A 14 -3.45 -6.30 -21.03
C THR A 14 -2.36 -6.84 -20.12
N ALA A 15 -1.59 -7.89 -20.43
CA ALA A 15 -0.58 -8.39 -19.48
C ALA A 15 0.78 -7.65 -19.58
N VAL A 16 1.29 -7.44 -20.79
CA VAL A 16 2.67 -6.95 -21.02
C VAL A 16 2.86 -5.50 -20.57
N ALA A 17 1.88 -4.62 -20.78
CA ALA A 17 1.98 -3.21 -20.38
C ALA A 17 1.86 -3.01 -18.85
N GLN A 18 1.35 -4.00 -18.13
CA GLN A 18 1.07 -3.87 -16.69
C GLN A 18 2.29 -4.21 -15.83
N VAL A 19 3.21 -5.05 -16.32
CA VAL A 19 4.45 -5.39 -15.61
C VAL A 19 5.32 -4.14 -15.37
N PRO A 20 5.67 -3.33 -16.41
CA PRO A 20 6.40 -2.08 -16.18
C PRO A 20 5.64 -1.09 -15.30
N LEU A 21 4.31 -1.04 -15.40
CA LEU A 21 3.48 -0.16 -14.59
C LEU A 21 3.55 -0.54 -13.11
N ALA A 22 3.34 -1.82 -12.78
CA ALA A 22 3.48 -2.35 -11.42
C ALA A 22 4.88 -2.11 -10.86
N ALA A 23 5.92 -2.35 -11.67
CA ALA A 23 7.31 -2.06 -11.31
C ALA A 23 7.53 -0.58 -10.99
N SER A 24 6.93 0.34 -11.75
CA SER A 24 7.01 1.77 -11.47
C SER A 24 6.38 2.14 -10.12
N TYR A 25 5.25 1.53 -9.78
CA TYR A 25 4.55 1.78 -8.51
C TYR A 25 5.33 1.24 -7.31
N PHE A 26 6.00 0.09 -7.43
CA PHE A 26 6.94 -0.38 -6.40
C PHE A 26 8.09 0.59 -6.16
N LYS A 27 8.64 1.19 -7.23
CA LYS A 27 9.70 2.22 -7.10
C LYS A 27 9.19 3.48 -6.43
N GLU A 28 7.97 3.92 -6.76
CA GLU A 28 7.35 5.10 -6.12
C GLU A 28 7.19 4.94 -4.60
N VAL A 29 6.63 3.81 -4.16
CA VAL A 29 6.45 3.57 -2.72
C VAL A 29 7.78 3.35 -2.01
N ALA A 30 8.76 2.69 -2.65
CA ALA A 30 10.10 2.54 -2.08
C ALA A 30 10.75 3.91 -1.81
N ALA A 31 10.69 4.82 -2.78
CA ALA A 31 11.21 6.18 -2.64
C ALA A 31 10.44 7.01 -1.59
N ALA A 32 9.13 6.81 -1.46
CA ALA A 32 8.32 7.48 -0.44
C ALA A 32 8.64 6.95 0.97
N ALA A 33 8.79 5.64 1.13
CA ALA A 33 9.10 5.00 2.40
C ALA A 33 10.48 5.41 2.96
N GLN A 34 11.48 5.59 2.09
CA GLN A 34 12.82 6.07 2.48
C GLN A 34 12.80 7.47 3.12
N LYS A 35 11.81 8.30 2.81
CA LYS A 35 11.69 9.65 3.37
C LYS A 35 11.04 9.67 4.75
N GLN A 36 10.46 8.55 5.19
CA GLN A 36 9.81 8.49 6.48
C GLN A 36 10.88 8.34 7.58
N GLN A 37 10.64 8.96 8.74
CA GLN A 37 11.49 8.80 9.95
C GLN A 37 10.71 8.46 11.23
N LEU A 38 9.38 8.25 11.13
CA LEU A 38 8.51 7.96 12.25
C LEU A 38 8.64 6.52 12.79
N TRP A 39 8.92 5.55 11.93
CA TRP A 39 8.88 4.13 12.29
C TRP A 39 10.30 3.60 12.42
N LYS A 40 10.60 2.91 13.53
CA LYS A 40 11.91 2.29 13.77
C LYS A 40 12.15 1.04 12.92
N VAL A 41 11.14 0.59 12.17
CA VAL A 41 11.15 -0.58 11.29
C VAL A 41 10.93 -0.12 9.85
N PRO A 42 11.61 -0.72 8.85
CA PRO A 42 11.41 -0.38 7.45
C PRO A 42 9.95 -0.55 7.00
N LEU A 43 9.36 0.56 6.54
CA LEU A 43 7.98 0.56 6.03
C LEU A 43 7.90 -0.16 4.69
N TYR A 44 8.87 0.05 3.79
CA TYR A 44 8.96 -0.73 2.56
C TYR A 44 9.39 -2.17 2.85
N GLY A 45 8.75 -3.12 2.18
CA GLY A 45 9.01 -4.55 2.36
C GLY A 45 8.23 -5.38 1.36
N PRO A 46 7.93 -6.66 1.66
CA PRO A 46 7.25 -7.55 0.74
C PRO A 46 5.83 -7.08 0.40
N MET A 47 5.51 -6.95 -0.88
CA MET A 47 4.23 -6.47 -1.38
C MET A 47 3.74 -7.30 -2.57
N LEU A 48 2.42 -7.51 -2.64
CA LEU A 48 1.70 -8.19 -3.71
C LEU A 48 0.62 -7.26 -4.25
N PHE A 49 0.61 -7.04 -5.56
CA PHE A 49 -0.52 -6.44 -6.27
C PHE A 49 -1.27 -7.56 -6.96
N VAL A 50 -2.52 -7.78 -6.58
CA VAL A 50 -3.29 -8.96 -6.98
C VAL A 50 -4.56 -8.52 -7.67
N ASP A 51 -4.73 -8.95 -8.92
CA ASP A 51 -6.01 -8.84 -9.61
C ASP A 51 -7.01 -9.81 -8.97
N GLN A 52 -8.14 -9.28 -8.48
CA GLN A 52 -9.07 -10.06 -7.67
C GLN A 52 -9.75 -11.20 -8.45
N GLN A 53 -9.92 -11.04 -9.76
CA GLN A 53 -10.65 -11.99 -10.59
C GLN A 53 -9.73 -13.08 -11.16
N SER A 54 -8.65 -12.66 -11.82
CA SER A 54 -7.70 -13.55 -12.49
C SER A 54 -6.63 -14.11 -11.56
N ARG A 55 -6.48 -13.55 -10.36
CA ARG A 55 -5.41 -13.86 -9.40
C ARG A 55 -4.00 -13.55 -9.93
N LEU A 56 -3.91 -12.86 -11.07
CA LEU A 56 -2.65 -12.37 -11.61
C LEU A 56 -2.00 -11.45 -10.59
N THR A 57 -0.76 -11.76 -10.23
CA THR A 57 -0.07 -11.15 -9.12
C THR A 57 1.27 -10.61 -9.56
N TYR A 58 1.54 -9.37 -9.15
CA TYR A 58 2.83 -8.70 -9.31
C TYR A 58 3.45 -8.54 -7.91
N ALA A 59 4.71 -8.91 -7.75
CA ALA A 59 5.40 -8.84 -6.47
C ALA A 59 6.76 -8.16 -6.62
N ASN A 60 7.17 -7.43 -5.59
CA ASN A 60 8.49 -6.79 -5.55
C ASN A 60 9.61 -7.72 -5.07
N MET A 61 9.27 -8.92 -4.60
CA MET A 61 10.21 -9.91 -4.07
C MET A 61 9.79 -11.32 -4.50
N PRO A 62 10.72 -12.29 -4.57
CA PRO A 62 10.37 -13.66 -4.89
C PRO A 62 9.56 -14.29 -3.76
N ASP A 63 8.66 -15.22 -4.11
CA ASP A 63 8.05 -16.13 -3.16
C ASP A 63 9.00 -17.29 -2.81
N SER A 64 8.70 -18.03 -1.74
CA SER A 64 9.54 -19.15 -1.29
C SER A 64 9.34 -20.43 -2.07
N ALA A 65 8.22 -20.59 -2.79
CA ALA A 65 7.90 -21.78 -3.58
C ALA A 65 8.28 -21.63 -5.07
N GLY A 66 8.76 -20.46 -5.49
CA GLY A 66 9.10 -20.15 -6.88
C GLY A 66 7.87 -20.11 -7.81
N ILE A 67 6.69 -19.85 -7.28
CA ILE A 67 5.43 -19.71 -8.02
C ILE A 67 5.47 -18.45 -8.88
N LEU A 68 6.02 -17.36 -8.36
CA LEU A 68 6.19 -16.09 -9.05
C LEU A 68 7.51 -16.10 -9.80
N LYS A 69 7.46 -15.89 -11.11
CA LYS A 69 8.63 -15.88 -11.99
C LYS A 69 9.14 -14.47 -12.18
N SER A 70 10.46 -14.30 -12.23
CA SER A 70 11.04 -12.98 -12.44
C SER A 70 10.72 -12.46 -13.84
N ASP A 71 10.23 -11.22 -13.91
CA ASP A 71 9.98 -10.48 -15.13
C ASP A 71 10.33 -9.01 -14.88
N SER A 72 11.25 -8.46 -15.67
CA SER A 72 11.55 -7.02 -15.70
C SER A 72 11.88 -6.40 -14.34
N GLY A 73 12.54 -7.15 -13.45
CA GLY A 73 12.94 -6.69 -12.11
C GLY A 73 11.86 -6.80 -11.04
N ILE A 74 10.70 -7.37 -11.37
CA ILE A 74 9.67 -7.79 -10.42
C ILE A 74 9.38 -9.29 -10.59
N TYR A 75 8.38 -9.80 -9.89
CA TYR A 75 7.96 -11.20 -9.97
C TYR A 75 6.47 -11.28 -10.33
N VAL A 76 6.13 -12.16 -11.26
CA VAL A 76 4.79 -12.28 -11.84
C VAL A 76 4.33 -13.73 -11.79
N GLY A 77 3.08 -13.95 -11.42
CA GLY A 77 2.48 -15.28 -11.40
C GLY A 77 1.02 -15.23 -10.98
N SER A 78 0.46 -16.37 -10.58
CA SER A 78 -0.89 -16.45 -10.06
C SER A 78 -0.87 -16.92 -8.62
N LEU A 79 -1.54 -16.18 -7.73
CA LEU A 79 -1.56 -16.51 -6.31
C LEU A 79 -2.50 -17.71 -6.06
N PRO A 80 -2.09 -18.75 -5.32
CA PRO A 80 -2.90 -19.95 -5.06
C PRO A 80 -4.28 -19.67 -4.42
N LYS A 81 -5.32 -20.42 -4.79
CA LYS A 81 -6.73 -20.11 -4.41
C LYS A 81 -7.00 -20.06 -2.91
N ASP A 82 -6.19 -20.76 -2.12
CA ASP A 82 -6.22 -20.81 -0.66
C ASP A 82 -5.72 -19.52 0.02
N VAL A 83 -4.99 -18.67 -0.71
CA VAL A 83 -4.51 -17.40 -0.18
C VAL A 83 -5.58 -16.32 -0.33
N MET A 84 -5.95 -15.66 0.76
CA MET A 84 -6.93 -14.57 0.78
C MET A 84 -6.45 -13.35 -0.05
N VAL A 85 -7.38 -12.69 -0.76
CA VAL A 85 -7.13 -11.45 -1.52
C VAL A 85 -7.99 -10.34 -0.97
N ALA A 86 -7.35 -9.40 -0.29
CA ALA A 86 -7.94 -8.16 0.19
C ALA A 86 -6.82 -7.14 0.41
N ASN A 87 -7.17 -5.85 0.53
CA ASN A 87 -6.23 -4.84 1.02
C ASN A 87 -5.95 -5.13 2.50
N THR A 88 -4.85 -5.83 2.79
CA THR A 88 -4.45 -6.22 4.14
C THR A 88 -3.04 -6.83 4.15
N SER A 89 -2.52 -7.15 5.33
CA SER A 89 -1.31 -7.96 5.49
C SER A 89 -1.64 -9.45 5.66
N ILE A 90 -0.91 -10.33 4.97
CA ILE A 90 -1.06 -11.79 5.10
C ILE A 90 0.27 -12.47 5.42
N GLN A 91 0.21 -13.67 5.99
CA GLN A 91 1.34 -14.59 6.06
C GLN A 91 1.27 -15.57 4.89
N TRP A 92 2.29 -15.58 4.03
CA TRP A 92 2.37 -16.52 2.91
C TRP A 92 3.82 -16.89 2.62
N GLY A 93 4.09 -18.20 2.53
CA GLY A 93 5.43 -18.71 2.25
C GLY A 93 6.48 -18.36 3.31
N GLY A 94 6.07 -18.23 4.58
CA GLY A 94 6.96 -17.89 5.70
C GLY A 94 7.31 -16.39 5.80
N ARG A 95 6.56 -15.53 5.12
CA ARG A 95 6.80 -14.09 5.07
C ARG A 95 5.49 -13.31 5.19
N SER A 96 5.55 -12.18 5.90
CA SER A 96 4.47 -11.19 5.91
C SER A 96 4.47 -10.37 4.62
N TRP A 97 3.36 -10.38 3.89
CA TRP A 97 3.16 -9.60 2.67
C TRP A 97 2.07 -8.55 2.87
N SER A 98 2.26 -7.36 2.31
CA SER A 98 1.15 -6.42 2.10
C SER A 98 0.47 -6.73 0.77
N VAL A 99 -0.81 -7.06 0.81
CA VAL A 99 -1.62 -7.38 -0.36
C VAL A 99 -2.43 -6.15 -0.73
N LEU A 100 -2.43 -5.83 -2.02
CA LEU A 100 -3.24 -4.76 -2.59
C LEU A 100 -4.00 -5.26 -3.80
N LEU A 101 -5.25 -4.81 -3.91
CA LEU A 101 -6.08 -5.10 -5.07
C LEU A 101 -5.59 -4.31 -6.28
N TRP A 102 -5.36 -5.00 -7.37
CA TRP A 102 -5.07 -4.42 -8.68
C TRP A 102 -6.37 -4.21 -9.47
N PRO A 103 -6.53 -3.10 -10.22
CA PRO A 103 -5.60 -1.97 -10.39
C PRO A 103 -5.59 -1.01 -9.19
N LEU A 104 -4.45 -0.38 -8.96
CA LEU A 104 -4.28 0.64 -7.93
C LEU A 104 -4.83 2.01 -8.41
N PRO A 105 -5.10 2.96 -7.47
CA PRO A 105 -5.50 4.32 -7.84
C PRO A 105 -4.53 4.98 -8.84
N GLU A 106 -5.08 5.71 -9.82
CA GLU A 106 -4.28 6.41 -10.83
C GLU A 106 -3.52 7.59 -10.22
N GLY A 107 -4.15 8.29 -9.26
CA GLY A 107 -3.56 9.41 -8.53
C GLY A 107 -2.35 8.98 -7.71
N ARG A 108 -1.18 9.55 -8.00
CA ARG A 108 0.09 9.18 -7.33
C ARG A 108 0.02 9.27 -5.81
N ASN A 109 -0.55 10.35 -5.27
CA ASN A 109 -0.61 10.54 -3.82
C ASN A 109 -1.56 9.54 -3.15
N GLU A 110 -2.71 9.27 -3.76
CA GLU A 110 -3.68 8.29 -3.28
C GLU A 110 -3.09 6.88 -3.28
N ARG A 111 -2.44 6.51 -4.38
CA ARG A 111 -1.74 5.23 -4.52
C ARG A 111 -0.62 5.05 -3.51
N VAL A 112 0.26 6.04 -3.38
CA VAL A 112 1.37 5.96 -2.40
C VAL A 112 0.83 5.90 -0.98
N ASN A 113 -0.20 6.67 -0.65
CA ASN A 113 -0.82 6.62 0.68
C ASN A 113 -1.41 5.24 0.97
N LEU A 114 -2.15 4.66 0.02
CA LEU A 114 -2.69 3.29 0.14
C LEU A 114 -1.56 2.27 0.32
N LEU A 115 -0.53 2.32 -0.53
CA LEU A 115 0.62 1.40 -0.47
C LEU A 115 1.36 1.47 0.88
N LEU A 116 1.58 2.67 1.40
CA LEU A 116 2.21 2.86 2.72
C LEU A 116 1.29 2.45 3.87
N HIS A 117 -0.02 2.64 3.74
CA HIS A 117 -1.02 2.19 4.71
C HIS A 117 -1.01 0.66 4.85
N GLU A 118 -1.10 -0.06 3.74
CA GLU A 118 -1.03 -1.54 3.77
C GLU A 118 0.35 -2.05 4.18
N SER A 119 1.40 -1.29 3.87
CA SER A 119 2.76 -1.58 4.37
C SER A 119 2.89 -1.43 5.88
N PHE A 120 2.15 -0.49 6.48
CA PHE A 120 2.12 -0.32 7.93
C PHE A 120 1.46 -1.51 8.61
N HIS A 121 0.34 -2.02 8.11
CA HIS A 121 -0.32 -3.20 8.68
C HIS A 121 0.61 -4.41 8.76
N ARG A 122 1.50 -4.59 7.77
CA ARG A 122 2.53 -5.65 7.77
C ARG A 122 3.54 -5.53 8.94
N ILE A 123 3.86 -4.32 9.38
CA ILE A 123 4.84 -4.06 10.46
C ILE A 123 4.19 -3.65 11.79
N GLN A 124 2.87 -3.52 11.84
CA GLN A 124 2.13 -2.92 12.95
C GLN A 124 2.48 -3.56 14.30
N GLU A 125 2.46 -4.89 14.38
CA GLU A 125 2.82 -5.61 15.60
C GLU A 125 4.28 -5.37 16.03
N GLN A 126 5.20 -5.27 15.07
CA GLN A 126 6.62 -4.99 15.34
C GLN A 126 6.84 -3.59 15.92
N THR A 127 5.91 -2.67 15.66
CA THR A 127 5.92 -1.32 16.21
C THR A 127 5.28 -1.22 17.60
N GLY A 128 4.82 -2.34 18.17
CA GLY A 128 4.19 -2.40 19.50
C GLY A 128 2.70 -2.05 19.50
N PHE A 129 2.11 -1.83 18.31
CA PHE A 129 0.67 -1.63 18.18
C PHE A 129 0.01 -2.98 17.87
N PRO A 130 -0.97 -3.43 18.67
CA PRO A 130 -1.68 -4.66 18.35
C PRO A 130 -2.46 -4.48 17.04
N ALA A 131 -2.56 -5.55 16.23
CA ALA A 131 -3.41 -5.61 15.04
C ALA A 131 -4.91 -5.70 15.38
N LYS A 132 -5.31 -5.19 16.54
CA LYS A 132 -6.71 -5.09 16.97
C LYS A 132 -7.18 -3.67 16.68
N SER A 133 -8.33 -3.56 16.05
CA SER A 133 -9.04 -2.29 15.86
C SER A 133 -10.24 -2.26 16.81
N PRO A 134 -10.03 -2.08 18.14
CA PRO A 134 -11.16 -1.89 19.03
C PRO A 134 -11.93 -0.66 18.58
N THR A 135 -13.24 -0.70 18.71
CA THR A 135 -14.06 0.48 18.45
C THR A 135 -13.64 1.59 19.41
N ALA A 136 -13.30 2.75 18.86
CA ALA A 136 -12.97 3.92 19.65
C ALA A 136 -14.27 4.64 20.04
N ASP A 137 -15.12 4.00 20.84
CA ASP A 137 -16.48 4.47 21.13
C ASP A 137 -16.50 5.90 21.70
N HIS A 138 -15.47 6.27 22.46
CA HIS A 138 -15.27 7.63 22.96
C HIS A 138 -15.15 8.67 21.83
N LEU A 139 -14.55 8.33 20.69
CA LEU A 139 -14.49 9.20 19.50
C LEU A 139 -15.82 9.31 18.76
N SER A 140 -16.80 8.45 19.06
CA SER A 140 -18.14 8.53 18.46
C SER A 140 -19.01 9.60 19.13
N THR A 141 -18.68 10.03 20.36
CA THR A 141 -19.39 11.09 21.10
C THR A 141 -19.12 12.48 20.51
N MET A 142 -20.04 13.43 20.74
CA MET A 142 -19.84 14.84 20.32
C MET A 142 -18.54 15.41 20.89
N GLU A 143 -18.31 15.24 22.19
CA GLU A 143 -17.10 15.75 22.86
C GLU A 143 -15.83 15.10 22.34
N GLY A 144 -15.83 13.77 22.13
CA GLY A 144 -14.70 13.06 21.54
C GLY A 144 -14.30 13.61 20.17
N ARG A 145 -15.29 13.95 19.32
CA ARG A 145 -15.05 14.57 18.01
C ARG A 145 -14.50 16.00 18.13
N ILE A 146 -15.01 16.79 19.07
CA ILE A 146 -14.52 18.16 19.33
C ILE A 146 -13.06 18.12 19.79
N TYR A 147 -12.74 17.29 20.79
CA TYR A 147 -11.37 17.18 21.31
C TYR A 147 -10.40 16.63 20.28
N PHE A 148 -10.80 15.63 19.49
CA PHE A 148 -9.98 15.11 18.39
C PHE A 148 -9.70 16.21 17.35
N PHE A 149 -10.72 16.95 16.94
CA PHE A 149 -10.56 18.06 16.00
C PHE A 149 -9.61 19.14 16.53
N TRP A 150 -9.75 19.55 17.79
CA TRP A 150 -8.87 20.53 18.42
C TRP A 150 -7.43 20.03 18.50
N SER A 151 -7.25 18.76 18.86
CA SER A 151 -5.93 18.10 18.89
C SER A 151 -5.27 18.13 17.50
N CYS A 152 -6.03 17.80 16.44
CA CYS A 152 -5.55 17.91 15.06
C CYS A 152 -5.22 19.36 14.65
N LYS A 153 -6.03 20.34 15.06
CA LYS A 153 -5.76 21.78 14.79
C LYS A 153 -4.48 22.23 15.48
N HIS A 154 -4.28 21.84 16.74
CA HIS A 154 -3.07 22.15 17.50
C HIS A 154 -1.84 21.49 16.87
N LEU A 155 -1.92 20.20 16.53
CA LEU A 155 -0.85 19.48 15.83
C LEU A 155 -0.51 20.14 14.49
N LYS A 156 -1.51 20.50 13.68
CA LYS A 156 -1.30 21.19 12.40
C LYS A 156 -0.63 22.56 12.58
N ARG A 157 -0.95 23.30 13.64
CA ARG A 157 -0.25 24.55 13.98
C ARG A 157 1.20 24.27 14.36
N ARG A 158 1.45 23.27 15.20
CA ARG A 158 2.80 22.90 15.63
C ARG A 158 3.67 22.43 14.47
N CYS A 159 3.18 21.59 13.57
CA CYS A 159 3.93 21.15 12.38
C CYS A 159 4.27 22.31 11.45
N ARG A 160 3.34 23.27 11.24
CA ARG A 160 3.62 24.50 10.48
C ARG A 160 4.69 25.36 11.15
N ASN A 161 4.61 25.57 12.46
CA ASN A 161 5.60 26.37 13.20
C ASN A 161 6.97 25.67 13.27
N ARG A 162 7.02 24.34 13.33
CA ARG A 162 8.27 23.56 13.33
C ARG A 162 8.98 23.62 11.97
N SER A 163 8.23 23.67 10.87
CA SER A 163 8.76 23.93 9.52
C SER A 163 9.40 25.32 9.37
N ILE A 164 8.96 26.30 10.16
CA ILE A 164 9.51 27.66 10.18
C ILE A 164 10.74 27.72 11.10
N ALA A 165 10.68 27.09 12.28
CA ALA A 165 11.80 27.04 13.22
C ALA A 165 13.00 26.21 12.69
N GLY A 166 12.76 25.20 11.85
CA GLY A 166 13.82 24.44 11.17
C GLY A 166 14.61 25.22 10.10
N LYS A 167 14.24 26.47 9.80
CA LYS A 167 15.00 27.38 8.93
C LYS A 167 15.83 28.42 9.69
N GLN A 168 15.79 28.44 11.03
CA GLN A 168 16.44 29.48 11.85
C GLN A 168 17.48 28.95 12.84
N THR A 169 18.20 27.88 12.49
CA THR A 169 19.44 27.53 13.19
C THR A 169 20.55 27.35 12.16
N TRP A 170 21.49 28.31 12.17
CA TRP A 170 22.90 28.31 11.71
C TRP A 170 23.40 29.68 11.20
N LEU A 171 23.02 30.79 11.85
CA LEU A 171 23.73 32.07 11.72
C LEU A 171 23.91 32.69 13.12
N MET A 172 24.82 32.07 13.88
CA MET A 172 25.66 32.74 14.89
C MET A 172 27.01 32.04 14.88
N LEU A 173 27.76 32.30 13.81
CA LEU A 173 29.16 32.76 13.85
C LEU A 173 29.22 33.95 12.88
#